data_AF-A0A1V6FWM0-F1
#
_entry.id   AF-A0A1V6FWM0-F1
#
_cell.length_a   1.000
_cell.length_b   1.000
_cell.length_c   1.000
_cell.angle_alpha   90.00
_cell.angle_beta   90.00
_cell.angle_gamma   90.00
#
_symmetry.space_group_name_H-M   'P 1'
#
loop_
_entity.id
_entity.type
_entity.pdbx_description
1 polymer ?
#
loop_
_entity_poly.entity_id
_entity_poly.type
_entity_poly.pdbx_seq_one_letter_code
_entity_poly.pdbx_strand_id
1 'polypeptide(L)'
;MLDYILTYTKTRFYPLEPVKTDIKIEDIAHSLSLMTRANGHFKHFYSVAQHSVNCYKEAKSRGYSERVQLGCLLHDASESYISDLTRPVKRNLSEYFIIEEKLQGTIYEWFGIGDLSDEEYKLIKDVDDSLLYFEFQALMNISIYDRAPKISMEHDFFLRDFKSIEQEFISIFNRLTGTNKSYRCVGIDGCKGKWVAVCITENSFEVEKFNTINDICKRYSNADSLIIDIPIGLPERRSDARPDLLVKKELGKKGSSIFEVPCRQAVYAQGKDEAIECNVSVLGKKLNPFSLGITKAIKQVDEFLQNNPHWKNRLVESHPEFCFSKLNENRPVLEDKTTNEGQQKRLEILRRYYPDANQVIEKFLADVPYRKKIDDVIDALCLAVTGKIILENGLKTIPEKPMMDDKEILMQMVYAEL
;
A
#
# COMPACT_ATOMS: atom_id res chain seq x y z
N MET A 1 9.12 -26.53 -34.51
CA MET A 1 9.62 -25.68 -33.41
C MET A 1 8.39 -25.10 -32.72
N LEU A 2 8.42 -24.81 -31.43
CA LEU A 2 7.24 -24.19 -30.79
C LEU A 2 7.22 -22.72 -31.21
N ASP A 3 6.11 -22.24 -31.77
CA ASP A 3 5.95 -20.85 -32.24
C ASP A 3 5.58 -19.88 -31.10
N TYR A 4 5.72 -20.33 -29.84
CA TYR A 4 5.41 -19.58 -28.64
C TYR A 4 6.60 -19.54 -27.67
N ILE A 5 6.64 -18.50 -26.85
CA ILE A 5 7.46 -18.41 -25.64
C ILE A 5 6.60 -18.63 -24.40
N LEU A 6 7.20 -19.11 -23.31
CA LEU A 6 6.53 -19.22 -22.02
C LEU A 6 6.86 -18.00 -21.17
N THR A 7 5.86 -17.23 -20.78
CA THR A 7 6.04 -16.02 -19.98
C THR A 7 6.17 -16.31 -18.49
N TYR A 8 6.49 -15.29 -17.68
CA TYR A 8 6.63 -15.37 -16.23
C TYR A 8 5.35 -15.89 -15.54
N THR A 9 4.19 -15.41 -15.96
CA THR A 9 2.87 -15.86 -15.51
C THR A 9 2.43 -17.20 -16.13
N LYS A 10 3.34 -17.88 -16.83
CA LYS A 10 3.15 -19.19 -17.49
C LYS A 10 2.15 -19.13 -18.65
N THR A 11 2.03 -17.98 -19.30
CA THR A 11 1.22 -17.79 -20.50
C THR A 11 2.01 -18.28 -21.72
N ARG A 12 1.36 -18.99 -22.64
CA ARG A 12 1.95 -19.33 -23.95
C ARG A 12 1.74 -18.14 -24.86
N PHE A 13 2.77 -17.34 -25.06
CA PHE A 13 2.70 -16.11 -25.84
C PHE A 13 3.28 -16.32 -27.23
N TYR A 14 2.62 -15.82 -28.26
CA TYR A 14 3.02 -15.95 -29.67
C TYR A 14 3.50 -14.59 -30.19
N PRO A 15 4.82 -14.29 -30.20
CA PRO A 15 5.29 -12.93 -30.50
C PRO A 15 4.94 -12.41 -31.90
N LEU A 16 4.82 -13.32 -32.88
CA LEU A 16 4.48 -12.97 -34.27
C LEU A 16 2.97 -12.76 -34.48
N GLU A 17 2.15 -13.34 -33.60
CA GLU A 17 0.69 -13.30 -33.64
C GLU A 17 0.13 -13.08 -32.22
N PRO A 18 0.36 -11.90 -31.63
CA PRO A 18 0.00 -11.64 -30.25
C PRO A 18 -1.51 -11.69 -30.04
N VAL A 19 -1.94 -12.46 -29.04
CA VAL A 19 -3.33 -12.48 -28.57
C VAL A 19 -3.46 -11.47 -27.43
N LYS A 20 -4.37 -10.50 -27.57
CA LYS A 20 -4.52 -9.39 -26.62
C LYS A 20 -4.69 -9.85 -25.16
N THR A 21 -5.50 -10.88 -24.92
CA THR A 21 -5.76 -11.40 -23.56
C THR A 21 -4.55 -12.07 -22.92
N ASP A 22 -3.53 -12.40 -23.70
CA ASP A 22 -2.29 -13.01 -23.22
C ASP A 22 -1.23 -11.95 -22.83
N ILE A 23 -1.49 -10.68 -23.13
CA ILE A 23 -0.65 -9.55 -22.74
C ILE A 23 -0.96 -9.19 -21.28
N LYS A 24 0.02 -9.41 -20.41
CA LYS A 24 -0.06 -9.17 -18.97
C LYS A 24 1.01 -8.19 -18.53
N ILE A 25 0.64 -7.22 -17.72
CA ILE A 25 1.60 -6.21 -17.23
C ILE A 25 2.69 -6.85 -16.37
N GLU A 26 2.35 -7.90 -15.63
CA GLU A 26 3.30 -8.65 -14.80
C GLU A 26 4.39 -9.33 -15.65
N ASP A 27 4.04 -9.83 -16.84
CA ASP A 27 5.02 -10.42 -17.75
C ASP A 27 5.97 -9.36 -18.34
N ILE A 28 5.41 -8.20 -18.72
CA ILE A 28 6.17 -7.08 -19.27
C ILE A 28 7.12 -6.54 -18.20
N ALA A 29 6.60 -6.16 -17.04
CA ALA A 29 7.39 -5.57 -15.96
C ALA A 29 8.50 -6.51 -15.47
N HIS A 30 8.20 -7.82 -15.34
CA HIS A 30 9.18 -8.81 -14.91
C HIS A 30 10.30 -9.00 -15.95
N SER A 31 9.97 -9.13 -17.23
CA SER A 31 10.98 -9.31 -18.29
C SER A 31 11.85 -8.05 -18.42
N LEU A 32 11.25 -6.87 -18.48
CA LEU A 32 11.97 -5.60 -18.62
C LEU A 32 12.83 -5.26 -17.40
N SER A 33 12.46 -5.69 -16.19
CA SER A 33 13.26 -5.48 -14.98
C SER A 33 14.55 -6.29 -14.96
N LEU A 34 14.58 -7.41 -15.68
CA LEU A 34 15.72 -8.31 -15.82
C LEU A 34 16.52 -8.07 -17.12
N MET A 35 15.98 -7.30 -18.06
CA MET A 35 16.61 -7.00 -19.34
C MET A 35 17.57 -5.81 -19.22
N THR A 36 18.84 -6.02 -19.56
CA THR A 36 19.85 -4.95 -19.55
C THR A 36 19.72 -4.05 -20.78
N ARG A 37 19.90 -2.75 -20.60
CA ARG A 37 20.10 -1.81 -21.71
C ARG A 37 21.52 -1.84 -22.24
N ALA A 38 21.69 -1.31 -23.45
CA ALA A 38 22.97 -1.16 -24.13
C ALA A 38 23.76 -2.48 -24.21
N ASN A 39 23.07 -3.62 -24.31
CA ASN A 39 23.65 -4.97 -24.27
C ASN A 39 24.58 -5.20 -23.07
N GLY A 40 24.36 -4.53 -21.94
CA GLY A 40 25.16 -4.68 -20.73
C GLY A 40 26.51 -3.95 -20.76
N HIS A 41 26.73 -3.03 -21.70
CA HIS A 41 27.97 -2.26 -21.78
C HIS A 41 28.05 -1.05 -20.84
N PHE A 42 26.95 -0.70 -20.15
CA PHE A 42 26.99 0.31 -19.10
C PHE A 42 27.82 -0.15 -17.90
N LYS A 43 28.34 0.81 -17.13
CA LYS A 43 29.23 0.55 -15.98
C LYS A 43 28.66 -0.38 -14.91
N HIS A 44 27.34 -0.51 -14.83
CA HIS A 44 26.59 -1.41 -13.96
C HIS A 44 25.27 -1.81 -14.62
N PHE A 45 24.59 -2.83 -14.07
CA PHE A 45 23.29 -3.28 -14.58
C PHE A 45 22.26 -2.14 -14.50
N TYR A 46 21.69 -1.81 -15.66
CA TYR A 46 20.65 -0.80 -15.79
C TYR A 46 19.59 -1.35 -16.72
N SER A 47 18.39 -1.55 -16.19
CA SER A 47 17.35 -2.32 -16.87
C SER A 47 16.50 -1.48 -17.82
N VAL A 48 15.86 -2.14 -18.78
CA VAL A 48 14.87 -1.49 -19.66
C VAL A 48 13.72 -0.93 -18.82
N ALA A 49 13.25 -1.65 -17.80
CA ALA A 49 12.20 -1.13 -16.92
C ALA A 49 12.62 0.14 -16.15
N GLN A 50 13.89 0.25 -15.72
CA GLN A 50 14.38 1.47 -15.05
C GLN A 50 14.37 2.66 -16.01
N HIS A 51 14.76 2.45 -17.27
CA HIS A 51 14.65 3.46 -18.32
C HIS A 51 13.20 3.90 -18.54
N SER A 52 12.26 2.96 -18.69
CA SER A 52 10.85 3.29 -18.90
C SER A 52 10.24 4.04 -17.70
N VAL A 53 10.61 3.68 -16.47
CA VAL A 53 10.22 4.41 -15.25
C VAL A 53 10.78 5.83 -15.25
N ASN A 54 12.03 6.03 -15.67
CA ASN A 54 12.63 7.36 -15.81
C ASN A 54 11.95 8.19 -16.91
N CYS A 55 11.59 7.57 -18.04
CA CYS A 55 10.80 8.23 -19.10
C CYS A 55 9.43 8.69 -18.59
N TYR A 56 8.73 7.83 -17.84
CA TYR A 56 7.48 8.22 -17.19
C TYR A 56 7.67 9.41 -16.24
N LYS A 57 8.69 9.39 -15.37
CA LYS A 57 8.97 10.46 -14.42
C LYS A 57 9.24 11.80 -15.12
N GLU A 58 10.02 11.77 -16.19
CA GLU A 58 10.28 12.95 -17.02
C GLU A 58 8.99 13.48 -17.66
N ALA A 59 8.19 12.62 -18.28
CA ALA A 59 6.91 13.02 -18.89
C ALA A 59 5.97 13.67 -17.87
N LYS A 60 5.91 13.12 -16.65
CA LYS A 60 5.14 13.70 -15.53
C LYS A 60 5.69 15.06 -15.11
N SER A 61 7.01 15.20 -14.97
CA SER A 61 7.67 16.44 -14.58
C SER A 61 7.52 17.54 -15.65
N ARG A 62 7.48 17.17 -16.93
CA ARG A 62 7.12 18.07 -18.04
C ARG A 62 5.63 18.46 -18.09
N GLY A 63 4.80 17.87 -17.24
CA GLY A 63 3.36 18.16 -17.17
C GLY A 63 2.56 17.54 -18.33
N TYR A 64 3.04 16.47 -18.95
CA TYR A 64 2.32 15.78 -20.02
C TYR A 64 1.10 15.01 -19.50
N SER A 65 0.16 14.71 -20.41
CA SER A 65 -1.08 13.98 -20.08
C SER A 65 -0.79 12.58 -19.54
N GLU A 66 -1.72 12.00 -18.77
CA GLU A 66 -1.57 10.63 -18.26
C GLU A 66 -1.46 9.58 -19.39
N ARG A 67 -2.07 9.86 -20.55
CA ARG A 67 -1.91 9.04 -21.77
C ARG A 67 -0.47 9.04 -22.28
N VAL A 68 0.16 10.22 -22.38
CA VAL A 68 1.57 10.34 -22.77
C VAL A 68 2.48 9.72 -21.71
N GLN A 69 2.17 9.92 -20.42
CA GLN A 69 2.90 9.26 -19.32
C GLN A 69 2.85 7.72 -19.42
N LEU A 70 1.68 7.15 -19.75
CA LEU A 70 1.52 5.72 -19.95
C LEU A 70 2.25 5.23 -21.20
N GLY A 71 2.20 6.00 -22.29
CA GLY A 71 3.01 5.75 -23.49
C GLY A 71 4.51 5.71 -23.19
N CYS A 72 5.04 6.67 -22.41
CA CYS A 72 6.43 6.66 -21.97
C CYS A 72 6.79 5.45 -21.11
N LEU A 73 5.88 4.97 -20.25
CA LEU A 73 6.10 3.75 -19.47
C LEU A 73 6.13 2.49 -20.34
N LEU A 74 5.31 2.44 -21.40
CA LEU A 74 5.09 1.23 -22.20
C LEU A 74 5.85 1.22 -23.53
N HIS A 75 6.63 2.25 -23.88
CA HIS A 75 7.22 2.38 -25.22
C HIS A 75 8.15 1.23 -25.64
N ASP A 76 8.83 0.61 -24.67
CA ASP A 76 9.68 -0.56 -24.87
C ASP A 76 8.98 -1.89 -24.48
N ALA A 77 7.66 -1.89 -24.27
CA ALA A 77 6.94 -3.06 -23.75
C ALA A 77 7.05 -4.30 -24.66
N SER A 78 7.12 -4.12 -25.97
CA SER A 78 7.32 -5.21 -26.93
C SER A 78 8.64 -5.96 -26.71
N GLU A 79 9.70 -5.29 -26.24
CA GLU A 79 11.01 -5.90 -25.97
C GLU A 79 10.91 -7.05 -24.96
N SER A 80 9.92 -7.03 -24.06
CA SER A 80 9.67 -8.13 -23.12
C SER A 80 9.43 -9.49 -23.79
N TYR A 81 8.97 -9.49 -25.04
CA TYR A 81 8.64 -10.68 -25.82
C TYR A 81 9.60 -10.95 -26.99
N ILE A 82 10.33 -9.93 -27.48
CA ILE A 82 11.21 -10.05 -28.66
C ILE A 82 12.67 -9.58 -28.44
N SER A 83 13.03 -9.18 -27.22
CA SER A 83 14.36 -8.67 -26.76
C SER A 83 14.70 -7.24 -27.16
N ASP A 84 15.48 -6.53 -26.34
CA ASP A 84 16.09 -5.23 -26.67
C ASP A 84 17.17 -5.40 -27.75
N LEU A 85 16.96 -4.76 -28.90
CA LEU A 85 17.97 -4.67 -29.96
C LEU A 85 18.53 -3.26 -30.06
N THR A 86 19.86 -3.15 -29.89
CA THR A 86 20.56 -1.87 -30.04
C THR A 86 20.22 -1.16 -31.35
N ARG A 87 19.96 0.15 -31.25
CA ARG A 87 19.52 1.02 -32.36
C ARG A 87 20.33 0.86 -33.67
N PRO A 88 21.66 0.69 -33.69
CA PRO A 88 22.42 0.52 -34.94
C PRO A 88 22.09 -0.79 -35.70
N VAL A 89 21.85 -1.88 -34.98
CA VAL A 89 21.52 -3.18 -35.59
C VAL A 89 20.09 -3.17 -36.11
N LYS A 90 19.16 -2.64 -35.30
CA LYS A 90 17.72 -2.57 -35.60
C LYS A 90 17.40 -1.93 -36.95
N ARG A 91 18.15 -0.90 -37.35
CA ARG A 91 17.99 -0.20 -38.65
C ARG A 91 18.21 -1.09 -39.89
N ASN A 92 18.86 -2.25 -39.72
CA ASN A 92 19.18 -3.17 -40.80
C ASN A 92 18.28 -4.43 -40.80
N LEU A 93 17.27 -4.50 -39.92
CA LEU A 93 16.39 -5.65 -39.74
C LEU A 93 14.93 -5.25 -40.01
N SER A 94 14.55 -5.21 -41.29
CA SER A 94 13.21 -4.82 -41.74
C SER A 94 12.09 -5.67 -41.13
N GLU A 95 12.29 -6.98 -41.06
CA GLU A 95 11.30 -7.93 -40.55
C GLU A 95 11.08 -7.76 -39.05
N TYR A 96 12.16 -7.48 -38.31
CA TYR A 96 12.08 -7.21 -36.87
C TYR A 96 11.24 -5.96 -36.61
N PHE A 97 11.46 -4.90 -37.38
CA PHE A 97 10.69 -3.65 -37.25
C PHE A 97 9.18 -3.88 -37.45
N ILE A 98 8.80 -4.65 -38.48
CA ILE A 98 7.38 -4.96 -38.74
C ILE A 98 6.75 -5.76 -37.58
N ILE A 99 7.49 -6.74 -37.04
CA ILE A 99 7.03 -7.56 -35.91
C ILE A 99 6.86 -6.71 -34.66
N GLU A 100 7.86 -5.88 -34.34
CA GLU A 100 7.85 -5.01 -33.18
C GLU A 100 6.74 -3.97 -33.27
N GLU A 101 6.56 -3.30 -34.41
CA GLU A 101 5.51 -2.31 -34.62
C GLU A 101 4.12 -2.92 -34.41
N LYS A 102 3.87 -4.11 -34.98
CA LYS A 102 2.62 -4.87 -34.79
C LYS A 102 2.40 -5.22 -33.32
N LEU A 103 3.42 -5.74 -32.64
CA LEU A 103 3.33 -6.16 -31.25
C LEU A 103 3.12 -4.95 -30.32
N GLN A 104 3.90 -3.89 -30.48
CA GLN A 104 3.81 -2.66 -29.71
C GLN A 104 2.44 -2.00 -29.90
N GLY A 105 1.94 -1.94 -31.14
CA GLY A 105 0.58 -1.47 -31.43
C GLY A 105 -0.50 -2.31 -30.74
N THR A 106 -0.35 -3.64 -30.75
CA THR A 106 -1.29 -4.55 -30.05
C THR A 106 -1.28 -4.32 -28.54
N ILE A 107 -0.10 -4.08 -27.94
CA ILE A 107 0.06 -3.75 -26.52
C ILE A 107 -0.63 -2.41 -26.20
N TYR A 108 -0.40 -1.38 -27.01
CA TYR A 108 -1.02 -0.06 -26.83
C TYR A 108 -2.53 -0.12 -26.94
N GLU A 109 -3.06 -0.83 -27.94
CA GLU A 109 -4.51 -1.06 -28.07
C GLU A 109 -5.08 -1.78 -26.84
N TRP A 110 -4.38 -2.81 -26.34
CA TRP A 110 -4.83 -3.58 -25.18
C TRP A 110 -4.89 -2.73 -23.91
N PHE A 111 -3.93 -1.82 -23.72
CA PHE A 111 -3.86 -0.93 -22.56
C PHE A 111 -4.53 0.43 -22.76
N GLY A 112 -5.35 0.59 -23.82
CA GLY A 112 -6.22 1.76 -23.99
C GLY A 112 -5.53 3.03 -24.52
N ILE A 113 -4.35 2.89 -25.12
CA ILE A 113 -3.58 3.98 -25.77
C ILE A 113 -3.25 3.67 -27.23
N GLY A 114 -4.02 2.80 -27.90
CA GLY A 114 -3.83 2.47 -29.32
C GLY A 114 -4.12 3.62 -30.28
N ASP A 115 -4.77 4.68 -29.80
CA ASP A 115 -5.23 5.85 -30.56
C ASP A 115 -4.42 7.12 -30.27
N LEU A 116 -3.16 6.99 -29.82
CA LEU A 116 -2.26 8.13 -29.59
C LEU A 116 -2.11 8.98 -30.87
N SER A 117 -2.15 10.31 -30.72
CA SER A 117 -1.92 11.22 -31.85
C SER A 117 -0.45 11.28 -32.26
N ASP A 118 -0.17 11.76 -33.47
CA ASP A 118 1.21 11.99 -33.95
C ASP A 118 1.98 12.94 -33.03
N GLU A 119 1.31 13.92 -32.43
CA GLU A 119 1.90 14.79 -31.41
C GLU A 119 2.25 14.01 -30.15
N GLU A 120 1.36 13.16 -29.64
CA GLU A 120 1.62 12.33 -28.46
C GLU A 120 2.81 11.38 -28.69
N TYR A 121 2.88 10.73 -29.86
CA TYR A 121 4.04 9.90 -30.24
C TYR A 121 5.35 10.70 -30.28
N LYS A 122 5.32 11.93 -30.80
CA LYS A 122 6.50 12.81 -30.80
C LYS A 122 6.95 13.15 -29.39
N LEU A 123 6.02 13.40 -28.47
CA LEU A 123 6.35 13.66 -27.06
C LEU A 123 7.00 12.44 -26.40
N ILE A 124 6.45 11.25 -26.60
CA ILE A 124 7.01 10.00 -26.05
C ILE A 124 8.44 9.78 -26.57
N LYS A 125 8.63 9.93 -27.88
CA LYS A 125 9.93 9.77 -28.53
C LYS A 125 10.96 10.80 -28.05
N ASP A 126 10.54 12.06 -27.89
CA ASP A 126 11.43 13.12 -27.38
C ASP A 126 11.90 12.83 -25.95
N VAL A 127 11.04 12.23 -25.12
CA VAL A 127 11.44 11.76 -23.79
C VAL A 127 12.44 10.60 -23.88
N ASP A 128 12.14 9.52 -24.62
CA ASP A 128 13.07 8.39 -24.79
C ASP A 128 14.46 8.85 -25.29
N ASP A 129 14.49 9.66 -26.36
CA ASP A 129 15.73 10.19 -26.91
C ASP A 129 16.49 11.08 -25.90
N SER A 130 15.76 11.84 -25.07
CA SER A 130 16.36 12.63 -23.99
C SER A 130 17.03 11.72 -22.96
N LEU A 131 16.31 10.70 -22.48
CA LEU A 131 16.82 9.79 -21.46
C LEU A 131 18.00 8.98 -21.97
N LEU A 132 17.96 8.50 -23.22
CA LEU A 132 19.10 7.81 -23.83
C LEU A 132 20.38 8.66 -23.78
N TYR A 133 20.29 9.95 -24.11
CA TYR A 133 21.45 10.84 -24.07
C TYR A 133 22.05 10.93 -22.65
N PHE A 134 21.21 11.15 -21.64
CA PHE A 134 21.67 11.30 -20.27
C PHE A 134 22.14 9.99 -19.63
N GLU A 135 21.61 8.84 -20.07
CA GLU A 135 22.11 7.51 -19.71
C GLU A 135 23.55 7.33 -20.17
N PHE A 136 23.84 7.57 -21.45
CA PHE A 136 25.21 7.48 -21.97
C PHE A 136 26.16 8.48 -21.31
N GLN A 137 25.69 9.70 -21.04
CA GLN A 137 26.49 10.68 -20.32
C GLN A 137 26.81 10.22 -18.88
N ALA A 138 25.82 9.72 -18.14
CA ALA A 138 26.00 9.33 -16.73
C ALA A 138 26.70 7.97 -16.53
N LEU A 139 26.51 7.03 -17.46
CA LEU A 139 26.97 5.65 -17.33
C LEU A 139 28.26 5.38 -18.12
N MET A 140 28.53 6.16 -19.17
CA MET A 140 29.70 5.98 -20.05
C MET A 140 30.56 7.23 -20.19
N ASN A 141 30.12 8.39 -19.70
CA ASN A 141 30.77 9.68 -19.93
C ASN A 141 30.92 10.02 -21.42
N ILE A 142 29.91 9.65 -22.22
CA ILE A 142 29.86 9.87 -23.67
C ILE A 142 28.63 10.73 -24.01
N SER A 143 28.84 11.78 -24.80
CA SER A 143 27.77 12.53 -25.45
C SER A 143 27.49 11.92 -26.83
N ILE A 144 26.28 11.39 -27.01
CA ILE A 144 25.86 10.73 -28.26
C ILE A 144 25.22 11.68 -29.28
N TYR A 145 24.92 12.91 -28.86
CA TYR A 145 24.40 14.00 -29.70
C TYR A 145 25.25 15.26 -29.54
N ASP A 146 25.31 16.10 -30.58
CA ASP A 146 26.07 17.36 -30.57
C ASP A 146 25.50 18.40 -29.59
N ARG A 147 24.20 18.32 -29.29
CA ARG A 147 23.52 19.21 -28.35
C ARG A 147 22.75 18.38 -27.33
N ALA A 148 22.95 18.70 -26.06
CA ALA A 148 22.22 18.06 -24.98
C ALA A 148 20.71 18.39 -25.09
N PRO A 149 19.83 17.39 -25.02
CA PRO A 149 18.39 17.59 -24.93
C PRO A 149 18.02 18.22 -23.58
N LYS A 150 16.81 18.76 -23.49
CA LYS A 150 16.30 19.35 -22.25
C LYS A 150 15.69 18.27 -21.37
N ILE A 151 16.02 18.29 -20.09
CA ILE A 151 15.33 17.51 -19.06
C ILE A 151 14.68 18.44 -18.04
N SER A 152 13.58 17.99 -17.44
CA SER A 152 12.81 18.74 -16.47
C SER A 152 13.12 18.37 -15.01
N MET A 153 13.78 17.23 -14.81
CA MET A 153 14.18 16.73 -13.48
C MET A 153 15.51 15.96 -13.52
N GLU A 154 16.08 15.72 -12.34
CA GLU A 154 17.19 14.77 -12.17
C GLU A 154 16.67 13.33 -12.17
N HIS A 155 17.45 12.42 -12.76
CA HIS A 155 17.05 11.02 -12.98
C HIS A 155 17.96 10.06 -12.21
N ASP A 156 17.38 8.94 -11.77
CA ASP A 156 18.10 7.88 -11.07
C ASP A 156 18.73 6.91 -12.08
N PHE A 157 20.02 7.09 -12.32
CA PHE A 157 20.86 6.19 -13.13
C PHE A 157 21.72 5.26 -12.27
N PHE A 158 21.49 5.19 -10.95
CA PHE A 158 22.24 4.28 -10.09
C PHE A 158 21.74 2.84 -10.25
N LEU A 159 22.55 1.89 -9.78
CA LEU A 159 22.17 0.48 -9.74
C LEU A 159 20.96 0.31 -8.81
N ARG A 160 19.88 -0.24 -9.35
CA ARG A 160 18.65 -0.56 -8.63
C ARG A 160 18.39 -2.06 -8.64
N ASP A 161 17.80 -2.54 -7.56
CA ASP A 161 17.32 -3.93 -7.47
C ASP A 161 16.17 -4.14 -8.47
N PHE A 162 16.22 -5.24 -9.23
CA PHE A 162 15.24 -5.52 -10.29
C PHE A 162 13.83 -5.69 -9.73
N LYS A 163 13.67 -6.27 -8.53
CA LYS A 163 12.35 -6.46 -7.91
C LYS A 163 11.75 -5.13 -7.48
N SER A 164 12.56 -4.22 -6.94
CA SER A 164 12.12 -2.85 -6.64
C SER A 164 11.65 -2.11 -7.89
N ILE A 165 12.37 -2.22 -9.01
CA ILE A 165 11.98 -1.57 -10.27
C ILE A 165 10.74 -2.21 -10.90
N GLU A 166 10.63 -3.54 -10.88
CA GLU A 166 9.43 -4.26 -11.32
C GLU A 166 8.19 -3.77 -10.57
N GLN A 167 8.27 -3.68 -9.24
CA GLN A 167 7.17 -3.18 -8.40
C GLN A 167 6.83 -1.72 -8.69
N GLU A 168 7.84 -0.87 -8.89
CA GLU A 168 7.64 0.54 -9.23
C GLU A 168 6.95 0.68 -10.60
N PHE A 169 7.37 -0.10 -11.60
CA PHE A 169 6.76 -0.13 -12.93
C PHE A 169 5.27 -0.54 -12.86
N ILE A 170 4.95 -1.64 -12.17
CA ILE A 170 3.58 -2.13 -11.99
C ILE A 170 2.72 -1.09 -11.26
N SER A 171 3.25 -0.48 -10.19
CA SER A 171 2.55 0.56 -9.44
C SER A 171 2.21 1.77 -10.31
N ILE A 172 3.16 2.25 -11.12
CA ILE A 172 2.93 3.36 -12.05
C ILE A 172 1.88 2.98 -13.09
N PHE A 173 1.98 1.79 -13.68
CA PHE A 173 1.01 1.31 -14.67
C PHE A 173 -0.39 1.25 -14.08
N ASN A 174 -0.55 0.63 -12.90
CA ASN A 174 -1.85 0.48 -12.25
C ASN A 174 -2.46 1.84 -11.88
N ARG A 175 -1.62 2.79 -11.49
CA ARG A 175 -2.03 4.17 -11.24
C ARG A 175 -2.60 4.85 -12.47
N LEU A 176 -1.92 4.71 -13.62
CA LEU A 176 -2.28 5.39 -14.87
C LEU A 176 -3.49 4.76 -15.57
N THR A 177 -3.68 3.45 -15.41
CA THR A 177 -4.77 2.71 -16.06
C THR A 177 -5.99 2.52 -15.16
N GLY A 178 -5.89 2.87 -13.88
CA GLY A 178 -6.95 2.65 -12.90
C GLY A 178 -7.24 1.17 -12.64
N THR A 179 -6.30 0.27 -12.97
CA THR A 179 -6.43 -1.19 -12.74
C THR A 179 -6.11 -1.61 -11.31
N ASN A 180 -5.51 -0.73 -10.49
CA ASN A 180 -5.60 -0.90 -9.05
C ASN A 180 -7.07 -0.70 -8.68
N LYS A 181 -7.69 -1.72 -8.08
CA LYS A 181 -8.93 -1.53 -7.32
C LYS A 181 -8.70 -0.28 -6.48
N SER A 182 -9.46 0.79 -6.74
CA SER A 182 -9.37 2.01 -5.96
C SER A 182 -9.68 1.62 -4.53
N TYR A 183 -8.64 1.44 -3.71
CA TYR A 183 -8.83 1.10 -2.32
C TYR A 183 -9.01 2.39 -1.54
N ARG A 184 -9.88 2.30 -0.55
CA ARG A 184 -10.06 3.32 0.47
C ARG A 184 -9.98 2.62 1.82
N CYS A 185 -8.80 2.65 2.41
CA CYS A 185 -8.53 2.00 3.69
C CYS A 185 -8.42 3.03 4.79
N VAL A 186 -9.18 2.84 5.86
CA VAL A 186 -9.27 3.76 6.98
C VAL A 186 -8.82 3.07 8.25
N GLY A 187 -7.82 3.66 8.90
CA GLY A 187 -7.39 3.29 10.24
C GLY A 187 -7.78 4.37 11.24
N ILE A 188 -8.24 3.95 12.41
CA ILE A 188 -8.83 4.84 13.42
C ILE A 188 -8.17 4.58 14.77
N ASP A 189 -7.72 5.64 15.45
CA ASP A 189 -7.17 5.55 16.80
C ASP A 189 -7.80 6.61 17.75
N GLY A 190 -7.82 6.31 19.05
CA GLY A 190 -8.38 7.14 20.11
C GLY A 190 -7.43 8.25 20.58
N CYS A 191 -7.83 9.52 20.45
CA CYS A 191 -7.03 10.68 20.88
C CYS A 191 -7.76 11.56 21.92
N LYS A 192 -7.42 11.42 23.21
CA LYS A 192 -7.87 12.31 24.32
C LYS A 192 -9.38 12.65 24.29
N GLY A 193 -10.24 11.63 24.19
CA GLY A 193 -11.70 11.81 24.14
C GLY A 193 -12.25 12.22 22.78
N LYS A 194 -11.42 12.15 21.74
CA LYS A 194 -11.74 12.29 20.32
C LYS A 194 -11.14 11.10 19.57
N TRP A 195 -11.23 11.12 18.25
CA TRP A 195 -10.66 10.13 17.35
C TRP A 195 -9.77 10.81 16.31
N VAL A 196 -8.76 10.11 15.85
CA VAL A 196 -8.03 10.43 14.62
C VAL A 196 -8.28 9.32 13.62
N ALA A 197 -8.55 9.69 12.37
CA ALA A 197 -8.66 8.73 11.28
C ALA A 197 -7.68 9.11 10.18
N VAL A 198 -6.97 8.09 9.70
CA VAL A 198 -6.11 8.17 8.52
C VAL A 198 -6.77 7.35 7.43
N CYS A 199 -7.13 8.00 6.32
CA CYS A 199 -7.64 7.34 5.13
C CYS A 199 -6.53 7.35 4.07
N ILE A 200 -6.13 6.18 3.60
CA ILE A 200 -5.19 6.04 2.48
C ILE A 200 -5.93 5.51 1.26
N THR A 201 -5.52 6.01 0.10
CA THR A 201 -5.93 5.51 -1.21
C THR A 201 -4.69 5.20 -2.04
N GLU A 202 -4.89 4.84 -3.30
CA GLU A 202 -3.79 4.62 -4.25
C GLU A 202 -2.89 5.84 -4.41
N ASN A 203 -3.47 7.04 -4.44
CA ASN A 203 -2.80 8.27 -4.89
C ASN A 203 -2.85 9.41 -3.88
N SER A 204 -3.51 9.22 -2.75
CA SER A 204 -3.74 10.29 -1.78
C SER A 204 -4.02 9.76 -0.39
N PHE A 205 -3.91 10.67 0.58
CA PHE A 205 -4.28 10.42 1.95
C PHE A 205 -5.03 11.60 2.58
N GLU A 206 -5.86 11.27 3.56
CA GLU A 206 -6.57 12.19 4.42
C GLU A 206 -6.23 11.87 5.87
N VAL A 207 -6.00 12.91 6.68
CA VAL A 207 -5.80 12.78 8.13
C VAL A 207 -6.72 13.78 8.78
N GLU A 208 -7.70 13.29 9.54
CA GLU A 208 -8.75 14.12 10.10
C GLU A 208 -9.03 13.72 11.56
N LYS A 209 -9.56 14.67 12.34
CA LYS A 209 -9.98 14.43 13.72
C LYS A 209 -11.50 14.48 13.83
N PHE A 210 -12.05 13.58 14.61
CA PHE A 210 -13.49 13.43 14.77
C PHE A 210 -13.86 13.43 16.24
N ASN A 211 -15.05 13.93 16.56
CA ASN A 211 -15.56 13.91 17.93
C ASN A 211 -16.28 12.59 18.25
N THR A 212 -16.84 11.93 17.24
CA THR A 212 -17.60 10.69 17.41
C THR A 212 -17.27 9.67 16.32
N ILE A 213 -17.39 8.37 16.66
CA ILE A 213 -17.25 7.27 15.69
C ILE A 213 -18.29 7.36 14.54
N ASN A 214 -19.46 7.90 14.83
CA ASN A 214 -20.52 8.10 13.84
C ASN A 214 -20.10 9.09 12.75
N ASP A 215 -19.38 10.16 13.09
CA ASP A 215 -18.88 11.13 12.10
C ASP A 215 -17.86 10.47 11.15
N ILE A 216 -16.99 9.62 11.70
CA ILE A 216 -16.00 8.85 10.93
C ILE A 216 -16.70 7.89 9.97
N CYS A 217 -17.62 7.07 10.49
CA CYS A 217 -18.33 6.06 9.69
C CYS A 217 -19.20 6.71 8.61
N LYS A 218 -19.77 7.90 8.85
CA LYS A 218 -20.46 8.67 7.80
C LYS A 218 -19.49 9.19 6.74
N ARG A 219 -18.40 9.82 7.17
CA ARG A 219 -17.37 10.40 6.28
C ARG A 219 -16.71 9.37 5.37
N TYR A 220 -16.50 8.17 5.89
CA TYR A 220 -15.85 7.05 5.20
C TYR A 220 -16.79 5.87 4.97
N SER A 221 -18.07 6.16 4.73
CA SER A 221 -19.10 5.13 4.49
C SER A 221 -18.76 4.23 3.29
N ASN A 222 -18.03 4.76 2.31
CA ASN A 222 -17.60 4.05 1.10
C ASN A 222 -16.19 3.44 1.20
N ALA A 223 -15.61 3.33 2.39
CA ALA A 223 -14.32 2.66 2.55
C ALA A 223 -14.45 1.15 2.32
N ASP A 224 -13.39 0.57 1.77
CA ASP A 224 -13.24 -0.87 1.57
C ASP A 224 -12.81 -1.57 2.85
N SER A 225 -12.07 -0.86 3.71
CA SER A 225 -11.62 -1.33 5.02
C SER A 225 -11.74 -0.23 6.08
N LEU A 226 -12.34 -0.53 7.23
CA LEU A 226 -12.39 0.34 8.41
C LEU A 226 -11.88 -0.44 9.64
N ILE A 227 -10.68 -0.11 10.11
CA ILE A 227 -10.03 -0.78 11.25
C ILE A 227 -9.80 0.24 12.37
N ILE A 228 -10.11 -0.14 13.62
CA ILE A 228 -10.03 0.74 14.78
C ILE A 228 -9.26 0.12 15.96
N ASP A 229 -8.44 0.93 16.64
CA ASP A 229 -7.78 0.57 17.91
C ASP A 229 -8.71 0.81 19.11
N ILE A 230 -9.79 0.02 19.16
CA ILE A 230 -10.65 -0.06 20.34
C ILE A 230 -11.29 -1.45 20.39
N PRO A 231 -11.44 -2.04 21.59
CA PRO A 231 -12.15 -3.30 21.73
C PRO A 231 -13.57 -3.28 21.13
N ILE A 232 -13.84 -4.23 20.23
CA ILE A 232 -15.15 -4.48 19.59
C ILE A 232 -15.59 -5.91 19.91
N GLY A 233 -16.83 -6.04 20.38
CA GLY A 233 -17.37 -7.28 20.92
C GLY A 233 -16.96 -7.45 22.39
N LEU A 234 -17.92 -7.59 23.29
CA LEU A 234 -17.66 -7.54 24.74
C LEU A 234 -18.04 -8.85 25.42
N PRO A 235 -17.18 -9.38 26.30
CA PRO A 235 -17.52 -10.58 27.05
C PRO A 235 -18.60 -10.25 28.08
N GLU A 236 -19.52 -11.18 28.30
CA GLU A 236 -20.60 -11.10 29.29
C GLU A 236 -20.57 -12.26 30.28
N ARG A 237 -19.67 -13.22 30.08
CA ARG A 237 -19.48 -14.41 30.93
C ARG A 237 -18.05 -14.94 30.84
N ARG A 238 -17.62 -15.72 31.83
CA ARG A 238 -16.24 -16.28 31.90
C ARG A 238 -15.86 -17.21 30.77
N SER A 239 -16.84 -17.84 30.13
CA SER A 239 -16.62 -18.74 28.99
C SER A 239 -16.37 -17.99 27.68
N ASP A 240 -16.63 -16.67 27.63
CA ASP A 240 -16.40 -15.89 26.42
C ASP A 240 -14.91 -15.72 26.17
N ALA A 241 -14.49 -16.09 24.96
CA ALA A 241 -13.10 -16.01 24.55
C ALA A 241 -12.88 -14.79 23.67
N ARG A 242 -12.11 -13.83 24.19
CA ARG A 242 -11.62 -12.68 23.45
C ARG A 242 -10.17 -12.87 22.95
N PRO A 243 -9.76 -12.13 21.90
CA PRO A 243 -8.44 -12.28 21.29
C PRO A 243 -7.26 -11.79 22.13
N ASP A 244 -7.53 -10.98 23.18
CA ASP A 244 -6.52 -10.22 23.91
C ASP A 244 -5.38 -11.10 24.46
N LEU A 245 -5.73 -12.25 25.05
CA LEU A 245 -4.74 -13.17 25.62
C LEU A 245 -3.90 -13.88 24.55
N LEU A 246 -4.47 -14.14 23.37
CA LEU A 246 -3.76 -14.76 22.25
C LEU A 246 -2.76 -13.76 21.65
N VAL A 247 -3.20 -12.53 21.39
CA VAL A 247 -2.33 -11.46 20.87
C VAL A 247 -1.23 -11.10 21.86
N LYS A 248 -1.56 -11.04 23.16
CA LYS A 248 -0.58 -10.84 24.22
C LYS A 248 0.52 -11.90 24.22
N LYS A 249 0.16 -13.16 23.98
CA LYS A 249 1.12 -14.26 23.87
C LYS A 249 2.00 -14.12 22.62
N GLU A 250 1.42 -13.78 21.47
CA GLU A 250 2.17 -13.57 20.22
C GLU A 250 3.16 -12.40 20.31
N LEU A 251 2.80 -11.32 20.99
CA LEU A 251 3.67 -10.15 21.15
C LEU A 251 4.82 -10.37 22.13
N GLY A 252 4.82 -11.44 22.91
CA GLY A 252 5.89 -11.79 23.84
C GLY A 252 6.29 -10.62 24.75
N LYS A 253 7.51 -10.09 24.57
CA LYS A 253 8.04 -8.95 25.36
C LYS A 253 7.18 -7.69 25.25
N LYS A 254 6.40 -7.53 24.18
CA LYS A 254 5.48 -6.40 24.00
C LYS A 254 4.05 -6.69 24.44
N GLY A 255 3.75 -7.89 24.94
CA GLY A 255 2.39 -8.27 25.33
C GLY A 255 1.74 -7.41 26.42
N SER A 256 2.52 -6.62 27.16
CA SER A 256 2.00 -5.64 28.13
C SER A 256 1.23 -4.48 27.50
N SER A 257 1.36 -4.24 26.19
CA SER A 257 0.54 -3.26 25.48
C SER A 257 -0.91 -3.70 25.28
N ILE A 258 -1.18 -5.02 25.37
CA ILE A 258 -2.52 -5.56 25.24
C ILE A 258 -3.15 -5.67 26.63
N PHE A 259 -4.21 -4.89 26.83
CA PHE A 259 -4.99 -4.89 28.06
C PHE A 259 -6.18 -5.83 27.93
N GLU A 260 -6.53 -6.49 29.03
CA GLU A 260 -7.76 -7.28 29.05
C GLU A 260 -8.98 -6.35 28.99
N VAL A 261 -9.92 -6.73 28.14
CA VAL A 261 -11.14 -5.96 27.86
C VAL A 261 -12.17 -6.15 28.98
N PRO A 262 -12.78 -5.07 29.49
CA PRO A 262 -13.85 -5.16 30.48
C PRO A 262 -15.09 -5.89 29.93
N CYS A 263 -15.84 -6.56 30.82
CA CYS A 263 -17.15 -7.07 30.44
C CYS A 263 -18.11 -5.92 30.11
N ARG A 264 -19.15 -6.23 29.32
CA ARG A 264 -20.17 -5.23 28.92
C ARG A 264 -20.79 -4.54 30.13
N GLN A 265 -21.09 -5.27 31.20
CA GLN A 265 -21.66 -4.72 32.42
C GLN A 265 -20.74 -3.66 33.05
N ALA A 266 -19.43 -3.92 33.08
CA ALA A 266 -18.45 -2.96 33.59
C ALA A 266 -18.28 -1.73 32.68
N VAL A 267 -18.42 -1.89 31.36
CA VAL A 267 -18.41 -0.79 30.40
C VAL A 267 -19.58 0.18 30.63
N TYR A 268 -20.74 -0.33 31.04
CA TYR A 268 -21.97 0.45 31.23
C TYR A 268 -22.19 0.97 32.66
N ALA A 269 -21.37 0.53 33.62
CA ALA A 269 -21.44 0.94 35.02
C ALA A 269 -21.29 2.46 35.24
N GLN A 270 -21.97 2.98 36.26
CA GLN A 270 -21.98 4.38 36.66
C GLN A 270 -20.87 4.66 37.67
N GLY A 271 -19.62 4.51 37.22
CA GLY A 271 -18.44 4.86 38.01
C GLY A 271 -17.39 3.77 38.05
N LYS A 272 -16.23 4.10 38.62
CA LYS A 272 -15.07 3.21 38.64
C LYS A 272 -15.28 2.00 39.56
N ASP A 273 -15.86 2.22 40.73
CA ASP A 273 -16.03 1.17 41.74
C ASP A 273 -17.03 0.12 41.27
N GLU A 274 -18.19 0.56 40.77
CA GLU A 274 -19.19 -0.32 40.15
C GLU A 274 -18.62 -1.08 38.94
N ALA A 275 -17.85 -0.42 38.07
CA ALA A 275 -17.21 -1.10 36.93
C ALA A 275 -16.26 -2.21 37.39
N ILE A 276 -15.48 -1.97 38.44
CA ILE A 276 -14.57 -2.98 39.02
C ILE A 276 -15.38 -4.14 39.59
N GLU A 277 -16.41 -3.87 40.38
CA GLU A 277 -17.27 -4.89 40.99
C GLU A 277 -17.97 -5.76 39.93
N CYS A 278 -18.58 -5.13 38.92
CA CYS A 278 -19.19 -5.83 37.79
C CYS A 278 -18.20 -6.75 37.08
N ASN A 279 -16.98 -6.26 36.81
CA ASN A 279 -15.98 -7.06 36.09
C ASN A 279 -15.46 -8.25 36.92
N VAL A 280 -15.29 -8.06 38.23
CA VAL A 280 -14.92 -9.14 39.16
C VAL A 280 -16.05 -10.17 39.24
N SER A 281 -17.31 -9.73 39.33
CA SER A 281 -18.47 -10.62 39.38
C SER A 281 -18.57 -11.47 38.10
N VAL A 282 -18.52 -10.82 36.94
CA VAL A 282 -18.75 -11.46 35.63
C VAL A 282 -17.54 -12.27 35.16
N LEU A 283 -16.34 -11.69 35.19
CA LEU A 283 -15.13 -12.31 34.62
C LEU A 283 -14.19 -12.91 35.67
N GLY A 284 -14.42 -12.64 36.97
CA GLY A 284 -13.52 -13.10 38.03
C GLY A 284 -12.21 -12.31 38.12
N LYS A 285 -12.10 -11.17 37.43
CA LYS A 285 -10.86 -10.40 37.32
C LYS A 285 -11.08 -8.93 37.65
N LYS A 286 -10.13 -8.34 38.38
CA LYS A 286 -10.13 -6.91 38.69
C LYS A 286 -9.66 -6.11 37.47
N LEU A 287 -10.38 -5.04 37.13
CA LEU A 287 -9.96 -4.13 36.07
C LEU A 287 -8.71 -3.35 36.46
N ASN A 288 -7.79 -3.23 35.51
CA ASN A 288 -6.63 -2.36 35.65
C ASN A 288 -7.02 -0.89 35.30
N PRO A 289 -6.24 0.11 35.76
CA PRO A 289 -6.55 1.52 35.50
C PRO A 289 -6.58 1.91 34.01
N PHE A 290 -5.79 1.25 33.16
CA PHE A 290 -5.76 1.52 31.72
C PHE A 290 -7.05 1.05 31.04
N SER A 291 -7.52 -0.17 31.34
CA SER A 291 -8.82 -0.69 30.88
C SER A 291 -9.99 0.21 31.32
N LEU A 292 -9.93 0.76 32.55
CA LEU A 292 -10.92 1.73 33.03
C LEU A 292 -10.88 3.07 32.27
N GLY A 293 -9.70 3.47 31.77
CA GLY A 293 -9.52 4.72 31.03
C GLY A 293 -10.19 4.72 29.65
N ILE A 294 -10.36 3.54 29.04
CA ILE A 294 -10.92 3.38 27.69
C ILE A 294 -12.40 2.96 27.67
N THR A 295 -13.02 2.66 28.82
CA THR A 295 -14.43 2.23 28.89
C THR A 295 -15.41 3.18 28.21
N LYS A 296 -15.18 4.49 28.30
CA LYS A 296 -16.03 5.49 27.61
C LYS A 296 -15.96 5.37 26.08
N ALA A 297 -14.77 5.12 25.54
CA ALA A 297 -14.58 4.93 24.11
C ALA A 297 -15.17 3.58 23.65
N ILE A 298 -14.94 2.51 24.42
CA ILE A 298 -15.56 1.20 24.20
C ILE A 298 -17.08 1.34 24.17
N LYS A 299 -17.68 1.99 25.18
CA LYS A 299 -19.12 2.24 25.27
C LYS A 299 -19.64 2.98 24.04
N GLN A 300 -18.95 4.03 23.59
CA GLN A 300 -19.36 4.81 22.43
C GLN A 300 -19.41 3.94 21.15
N VAL A 301 -18.40 3.11 20.91
CA VAL A 301 -18.36 2.23 19.72
C VAL A 301 -19.37 1.11 19.83
N ASP A 302 -19.52 0.52 21.01
CA ASP A 302 -20.48 -0.53 21.28
C ASP A 302 -21.95 -0.07 21.13
N GLU A 303 -22.29 1.12 21.62
CA GLU A 303 -23.60 1.75 21.39
C GLU A 303 -23.81 2.09 19.90
N PHE A 304 -22.77 2.55 19.20
CA PHE A 304 -22.84 2.84 17.77
C PHE A 304 -23.16 1.58 16.95
N LEU A 305 -22.48 0.46 17.22
CA LEU A 305 -22.68 -0.80 16.50
C LEU A 305 -24.06 -1.42 16.78
N GLN A 306 -24.57 -1.29 18.00
CA GLN A 306 -25.93 -1.72 18.34
C GLN A 306 -26.99 -0.89 17.61
N ASN A 307 -26.80 0.43 17.53
CA ASN A 307 -27.73 1.34 16.86
C ASN A 307 -27.61 1.30 15.32
N ASN A 308 -26.51 0.79 14.78
CA ASN A 308 -26.27 0.70 13.34
C ASN A 308 -25.81 -0.71 12.93
N PRO A 309 -26.72 -1.70 12.87
CA PRO A 309 -26.36 -3.10 12.65
C PRO A 309 -25.56 -3.38 11.37
N HIS A 310 -25.69 -2.55 10.33
CA HIS A 310 -24.91 -2.65 9.09
C HIS A 310 -23.40 -2.39 9.26
N TRP A 311 -22.99 -1.80 10.39
CA TRP A 311 -21.58 -1.64 10.75
C TRP A 311 -21.02 -2.82 11.55
N LYS A 312 -21.86 -3.71 12.10
CA LYS A 312 -21.40 -4.91 12.79
C LYS A 312 -20.52 -5.72 11.84
N ASN A 313 -19.31 -6.04 12.28
CA ASN A 313 -18.32 -6.80 11.51
C ASN A 313 -17.83 -6.11 10.22
N ARG A 314 -18.23 -4.85 9.94
CA ARG A 314 -17.66 -3.96 8.90
C ARG A 314 -16.66 -2.99 9.49
N LEU A 315 -16.98 -2.39 10.63
CA LEU A 315 -16.00 -1.75 11.51
C LEU A 315 -15.37 -2.83 12.38
N VAL A 316 -14.07 -3.06 12.23
CA VAL A 316 -13.37 -4.18 12.87
C VAL A 316 -12.24 -3.70 13.75
N GLU A 317 -11.98 -4.43 14.83
CA GLU A 317 -10.91 -4.13 15.78
C GLU A 317 -9.57 -4.68 15.29
N SER A 318 -8.50 -3.92 15.54
CA SER A 318 -7.13 -4.43 15.56
C SER A 318 -6.30 -3.61 16.55
N HIS A 319 -5.03 -3.99 16.75
CA HIS A 319 -4.13 -3.32 17.67
C HIS A 319 -2.80 -2.94 16.97
N PRO A 320 -2.36 -1.66 16.99
CA PRO A 320 -1.19 -1.19 16.25
C PRO A 320 0.09 -1.98 16.52
N GLU A 321 0.41 -2.29 17.78
CA GLU A 321 1.61 -3.09 18.13
C GLU A 321 1.56 -4.51 17.53
N PHE A 322 0.36 -5.09 17.39
CA PHE A 322 0.18 -6.38 16.76
C PHE A 322 0.38 -6.28 15.24
N CYS A 323 -0.23 -5.27 14.61
CA CYS A 323 0.00 -4.97 13.19
C CYS A 323 1.47 -4.71 12.88
N PHE A 324 2.14 -3.85 13.66
CA PHE A 324 3.57 -3.58 13.47
C PHE A 324 4.43 -4.84 13.57
N SER A 325 4.12 -5.74 14.51
CA SER A 325 4.80 -7.03 14.60
C SER A 325 4.63 -7.84 13.31
N LYS A 326 3.40 -7.95 12.79
CA LYS A 326 3.11 -8.68 11.54
C LYS A 326 3.82 -8.05 10.32
N LEU A 327 3.73 -6.73 10.19
CA LEU A 327 4.39 -5.96 9.12
C LEU A 327 5.93 -6.01 9.19
N ASN A 328 6.48 -6.39 10.33
CA ASN A 328 7.91 -6.52 10.59
C ASN A 328 8.35 -7.98 10.73
N GLU A 329 7.73 -8.89 9.97
CA GLU A 329 8.07 -10.32 9.91
C GLU A 329 7.91 -11.03 11.28
N ASN A 330 6.78 -10.76 11.96
CA ASN A 330 6.48 -11.25 13.31
C ASN A 330 7.50 -10.80 14.39
N ARG A 331 8.17 -9.66 14.19
CA ARG A 331 9.11 -9.06 15.16
C ARG A 331 8.51 -7.79 15.77
N PRO A 332 8.08 -7.81 17.05
CA PRO A 332 7.55 -6.63 17.72
C PRO A 332 8.58 -5.49 17.79
N VAL A 333 8.11 -4.25 17.63
CA VAL A 333 8.93 -3.04 17.87
C VAL A 333 9.01 -2.83 19.38
N LEU A 334 10.22 -2.95 19.94
CA LEU A 334 10.42 -2.89 21.39
C LEU A 334 10.48 -1.47 21.91
N GLU A 335 10.87 -0.53 21.05
CA GLU A 335 11.03 0.88 21.36
C GLU A 335 9.67 1.54 21.60
N ASP A 336 9.64 2.38 22.64
CA ASP A 336 8.43 3.05 23.08
C ASP A 336 7.87 3.98 21.99
N LYS A 337 6.57 3.85 21.71
CA LYS A 337 5.88 4.58 20.64
C LYS A 337 5.88 6.10 20.80
N THR A 338 6.13 6.59 22.02
CA THR A 338 6.19 8.03 22.32
C THR A 338 7.58 8.62 22.12
N THR A 339 8.60 7.78 21.97
CA THR A 339 9.98 8.22 21.72
C THR A 339 10.23 8.45 20.23
N ASN A 340 11.13 9.37 19.90
CA ASN A 340 11.48 9.65 18.51
C ASN A 340 12.07 8.41 17.80
N GLU A 341 12.90 7.64 18.50
CA GLU A 341 13.42 6.37 17.96
C GLU A 341 12.28 5.38 17.65
N GLY A 342 11.35 5.19 18.57
CA GLY A 342 10.21 4.28 18.37
C GLY A 342 9.26 4.74 17.26
N GLN A 343 9.11 6.05 17.06
CA GLN A 343 8.34 6.63 15.96
C GLN A 343 9.03 6.40 14.61
N GLN A 344 10.34 6.64 14.53
CA GLN A 344 11.10 6.43 13.30
C GLN A 344 11.09 4.96 12.86
N LYS A 345 11.27 4.01 13.79
CA LYS A 345 11.19 2.56 13.46
C LYS A 345 9.82 2.16 12.91
N ARG A 346 8.74 2.70 13.49
CA ARG A 346 7.37 2.46 12.98
C ARG A 346 7.18 3.05 11.58
N LEU A 347 7.65 4.28 11.33
CA LEU A 347 7.60 4.89 10.01
C LEU A 347 8.45 4.15 8.97
N GLU A 348 9.63 3.66 9.34
CA GLU A 348 10.47 2.81 8.48
C GLU A 348 9.74 1.53 8.03
N ILE A 349 8.99 0.90 8.93
CA ILE A 349 8.16 -0.27 8.60
C ILE A 349 7.04 0.14 7.64
N LEU A 350 6.31 1.22 7.94
CA LEU A 350 5.18 1.66 7.11
C LEU A 350 5.61 2.07 5.70
N ARG A 351 6.78 2.71 5.53
CA ARG A 351 7.32 3.12 4.23
C ARG A 351 7.53 1.96 3.26
N ARG A 352 7.69 0.73 3.75
CA ARG A 352 7.81 -0.47 2.90
C ARG A 352 6.51 -0.81 2.16
N TYR A 353 5.36 -0.40 2.72
CA TYR A 353 4.02 -0.74 2.23
C TYR A 353 3.24 0.49 1.74
N TYR A 354 3.61 1.67 2.23
CA TYR A 354 3.02 2.96 1.87
C TYR A 354 4.12 4.05 1.87
N PRO A 355 4.72 4.35 0.71
CA PRO A 355 5.84 5.29 0.59
C PRO A 355 5.54 6.69 1.15
N ASP A 356 4.28 7.12 1.08
CA ASP A 356 3.83 8.44 1.54
C ASP A 356 3.60 8.55 3.06
N ALA A 357 4.08 7.58 3.85
CA ALA A 357 3.87 7.54 5.29
C ALA A 357 4.38 8.79 6.03
N ASN A 358 5.48 9.40 5.58
CA ASN A 358 6.01 10.60 6.22
C ASN A 358 5.12 11.83 5.97
N GLN A 359 4.59 11.96 4.75
CA GLN A 359 3.75 13.07 4.32
C GLN A 359 2.43 13.10 5.11
N VAL A 360 1.92 11.93 5.52
CA VAL A 360 0.77 11.81 6.45
C VAL A 360 1.06 12.54 7.76
N ILE A 361 2.24 12.33 8.34
CA ILE A 361 2.64 12.95 9.60
C ILE A 361 2.91 14.45 9.41
N GLU A 362 3.60 14.83 8.34
CA GLU A 362 3.88 16.23 8.01
C GLU A 362 2.60 17.05 7.86
N LYS A 363 1.60 16.52 7.14
CA LYS A 363 0.27 17.14 7.00
C LYS A 363 -0.40 17.34 8.35
N PHE A 364 -0.41 16.31 9.19
CA PHE A 364 -1.01 16.41 10.53
C PHE A 364 -0.31 17.45 11.41
N LEU A 365 1.02 17.53 11.35
CA LEU A 365 1.79 18.52 12.10
C LEU A 365 1.55 19.94 11.58
N ALA A 366 1.37 20.13 10.28
CA ALA A 366 1.04 21.43 9.70
C ALA A 366 -0.34 21.94 10.18
N ASP A 367 -1.35 21.07 10.22
CA ASP A 367 -2.69 21.42 10.69
C ASP A 367 -2.74 21.63 12.23
N VAL A 368 -1.73 21.13 12.95
CA VAL A 368 -1.74 21.09 14.42
C VAL A 368 -0.32 21.28 15.02
N PRO A 369 0.31 22.45 14.82
CA PRO A 369 1.75 22.64 15.04
C PRO A 369 2.23 22.37 16.48
N TYR A 370 1.34 22.57 17.45
CA TYR A 370 1.68 22.53 18.88
C TYR A 370 1.44 21.15 19.55
N ARG A 371 1.07 20.10 18.82
CA ARG A 371 0.74 18.79 19.42
C ARG A 371 1.82 17.73 19.20
N LYS A 372 2.34 17.20 20.31
CA LYS A 372 3.34 16.10 20.39
C LYS A 372 2.75 14.68 20.31
N LYS A 373 1.60 14.52 19.63
CA LYS A 373 0.76 13.31 19.67
C LYS A 373 0.83 12.55 18.35
N ILE A 374 2.05 12.40 17.86
CA ILE A 374 2.37 11.79 16.57
C ILE A 374 2.11 10.28 16.61
N ASP A 375 2.25 9.67 17.78
CA ASP A 375 2.02 8.25 18.02
C ASP A 375 0.59 7.83 17.64
N ASP A 376 -0.43 8.58 18.06
CA ASP A 376 -1.83 8.28 17.72
C ASP A 376 -2.06 8.28 16.18
N VAL A 377 -1.36 9.15 15.43
CA VAL A 377 -1.46 9.22 13.95
C VAL A 377 -0.72 8.08 13.28
N ILE A 378 0.45 7.72 13.80
CA ILE A 378 1.23 6.56 13.32
C ILE A 378 0.43 5.27 13.54
N ASP A 379 -0.24 5.15 14.68
CA ASP A 379 -1.09 4.00 15.01
C ASP A 379 -2.30 3.92 14.05
N ALA A 380 -3.00 5.04 13.81
CA ALA A 380 -4.07 5.09 12.81
C ALA A 380 -3.59 4.78 11.39
N LEU A 381 -2.41 5.29 10.98
CA LEU A 381 -1.82 4.97 9.68
C LEU A 381 -1.47 3.48 9.57
N CYS A 382 -0.95 2.87 10.64
CA CYS A 382 -0.65 1.43 10.70
C CYS A 382 -1.89 0.58 10.42
N LEU A 383 -3.02 0.95 11.02
CA LEU A 383 -4.29 0.28 10.78
C LEU A 383 -4.79 0.47 9.33
N ALA A 384 -4.61 1.66 8.76
CA ALA A 384 -4.97 1.93 7.36
C ALA A 384 -4.13 1.08 6.38
N VAL A 385 -2.82 1.00 6.61
CA VAL A 385 -1.88 0.15 5.83
C VAL A 385 -2.21 -1.33 6.00
N THR A 386 -2.56 -1.76 7.22
CA THR A 386 -3.02 -3.13 7.47
C THR A 386 -4.25 -3.46 6.64
N GLY A 387 -5.22 -2.52 6.56
CA GLY A 387 -6.40 -2.64 5.73
C GLY A 387 -6.08 -2.82 4.24
N LYS A 388 -5.12 -2.04 3.72
CA LYS A 388 -4.65 -2.16 2.33
C LYS A 388 -4.13 -3.57 2.05
N ILE A 389 -3.24 -4.09 2.90
CA ILE A 389 -2.65 -5.42 2.71
C ILE A 389 -3.71 -6.52 2.86
N ILE A 390 -4.70 -6.35 3.74
CA ILE A 390 -5.84 -7.27 3.86
C ILE A 390 -6.63 -7.36 2.54
N LEU A 391 -6.80 -6.25 1.81
CA LEU A 391 -7.49 -6.27 0.52
C LEU A 391 -6.69 -7.01 -0.57
N GLU A 392 -5.36 -6.99 -0.46
CA GLU A 392 -4.44 -7.66 -1.39
C GLU A 392 -4.32 -9.17 -1.08
N ASN A 393 -4.14 -9.52 0.20
CA ASN A 393 -3.76 -10.86 0.64
C ASN A 393 -4.89 -11.66 1.32
N GLY A 394 -6.01 -11.00 1.61
CA GLY A 394 -7.14 -11.58 2.32
C GLY A 394 -7.13 -11.31 3.84
N LEU A 395 -8.32 -11.29 4.42
CA LEU A 395 -8.53 -11.01 5.84
C LEU A 395 -8.11 -12.19 6.73
N LYS A 396 -7.30 -11.91 7.75
CA LYS A 396 -6.98 -12.84 8.84
C LYS A 396 -7.52 -12.31 10.16
N THR A 397 -7.90 -13.23 11.03
CA THR A 397 -8.47 -12.93 12.35
C THR A 397 -7.75 -13.74 13.41
N ILE A 398 -7.62 -13.16 14.59
CA ILE A 398 -7.25 -13.89 15.80
C ILE A 398 -8.41 -13.75 16.80
N PRO A 399 -8.92 -14.87 17.38
CA PRO A 399 -8.66 -16.24 16.93
C PRO A 399 -9.17 -16.49 15.50
N GLU A 400 -8.69 -17.56 14.84
CA GLU A 400 -9.16 -17.94 13.48
C GLU A 400 -10.65 -18.24 13.42
N LYS A 401 -11.22 -18.72 14.53
CA LYS A 401 -12.66 -18.96 14.71
C LYS A 401 -13.18 -18.06 15.83
N PRO A 402 -13.49 -16.81 15.53
CA PRO A 402 -13.97 -15.84 16.51
C PRO A 402 -15.34 -16.22 17.08
N MET A 403 -15.50 -15.95 18.37
CA MET A 403 -16.78 -16.08 19.06
C MET A 403 -17.61 -14.81 18.85
N MET A 404 -18.93 -14.95 18.71
CA MET A 404 -19.84 -13.81 18.77
C MET A 404 -20.24 -13.52 20.21
N ASP A 405 -20.35 -12.24 20.56
CA ASP A 405 -20.98 -11.84 21.81
C ASP A 405 -22.51 -11.87 21.72
N ASP A 406 -23.20 -11.55 22.82
CA ASP A 406 -24.65 -11.57 22.92
C ASP A 406 -25.34 -10.46 22.09
N LYS A 407 -24.57 -9.60 21.42
CA LYS A 407 -25.03 -8.59 20.46
C LYS A 407 -24.67 -8.95 19.01
N GLU A 408 -24.26 -10.19 18.73
CA GLU A 408 -23.91 -10.68 17.40
C GLU A 408 -22.68 -9.97 16.79
N ILE A 409 -21.77 -9.49 17.65
CA ILE A 409 -20.52 -8.85 17.25
C ILE A 409 -19.39 -9.86 17.45
N LEU A 410 -18.55 -10.05 16.41
CA LEU A 410 -17.39 -10.92 16.50
C LEU A 410 -16.34 -10.34 17.46
N MET A 411 -15.97 -11.13 18.47
CA MET A 411 -14.86 -10.86 19.38
C MET A 411 -13.55 -11.31 18.71
N GLN A 412 -12.95 -10.41 17.92
CA GLN A 412 -11.77 -10.70 17.10
C GLN A 412 -10.86 -9.48 16.95
N MET A 413 -9.58 -9.73 16.69
CA MET A 413 -8.67 -8.72 16.13
C MET A 413 -8.31 -9.14 14.70
N VAL A 414 -8.40 -8.21 13.75
CA VAL A 414 -7.99 -8.44 12.36
C VAL A 414 -6.51 -8.13 12.17
N TYR A 415 -5.84 -8.81 11.26
CA TYR A 415 -4.45 -8.51 10.91
C TYR A 415 -4.14 -8.93 9.47
N ALA A 416 -2.97 -8.50 8.97
CA ALA A 416 -2.46 -8.87 7.66
C ALA A 416 -1.35 -9.92 7.78
N GLU A 417 -1.35 -10.91 6.90
CA GLU A 417 -0.19 -11.78 6.62
C GLU A 417 0.47 -11.31 5.32
N LEU A 418 1.80 -11.25 5.33
CA LEU A 418 2.63 -10.76 4.21
C LEU A 418 2.95 -11.86 3.20
#